data_AF-A0A1A9M841-F1
#
_entry.id   AF-A0A1A9M841-F1
#
_cell.length_a   1.000
_cell.length_b   1.000
_cell.length_c   1.000
_cell.angle_alpha   90.00
_cell.angle_beta   90.00
_cell.angle_gamma   90.00
#
_symmetry.space_group_name_H-M   'P 1'
#
loop_
_entity.id
_entity.type
_entity.pdbx_description
1 polymer ?
#
loop_
_entity_poly.entity_id
_entity_poly.type
_entity_poly.pdbx_seq_one_letter_code
_entity_poly.pdbx_strand_id
1 'polypeptide(L)' 'MSDAPLERRELLHQLRNRLNVMGFALYALRSDSSKPMETLRSAHQSATALLNQLGEQERAAERGQDAPTDAASRDTVGN' A
#
# COMPACT_ATOMS: atom_id res chain seq x y z
N MET A 1 7.66 19.20 -13.49
CA MET A 1 7.36 17.74 -13.48
C MET A 1 6.93 17.40 -12.07
N SER A 2 5.75 16.81 -11.90
CA SER A 2 5.08 16.65 -10.60
C SER A 2 5.63 15.46 -9.80
N ASP A 3 6.07 15.71 -8.56
CA ASP A 3 6.50 14.69 -7.58
C ASP A 3 5.35 13.86 -6.98
N ALA A 4 4.14 13.96 -7.55
CA ALA A 4 2.92 13.31 -7.07
C ALA A 4 3.06 11.80 -6.77
N PRO A 5 3.82 10.98 -7.52
CA PRO A 5 4.03 9.57 -7.18
C PRO A 5 4.86 9.38 -5.90
N LEU A 6 5.88 10.21 -5.69
CA LEU A 6 6.74 10.16 -4.50
C LEU A 6 5.98 10.65 -3.26
N GLU A 7 5.21 11.74 -3.41
CA GLU A 7 4.33 12.27 -2.35
C GLU A 7 3.29 11.24 -1.93
N ARG A 8 2.67 10.53 -2.89
CA ARG A 8 1.69 9.48 -2.61
C ARG A 8 2.31 8.32 -1.82
N ARG A 9 3.49 7.86 -2.22
CA ARG A 9 4.20 6.78 -1.55
C ARG A 9 4.61 7.14 -0.13
N GLU A 10 5.05 8.38 0.07
CA GLU A 10 5.36 8.92 1.40
C GLU A 10 4.10 8.99 2.29
N LEU A 11 2.96 9.45 1.75
CA LEU A 11 1.69 9.47 2.49
C LEU A 11 1.24 8.06 2.90
N LEU A 12 1.41 7.05 2.05
CA LEU A 12 1.08 5.66 2.39
C LEU A 12 2.02 5.08 3.45
N HIS A 13 3.29 5.46 3.39
CA HIS A 13 4.25 5.10 4.44
C HIS A 13 3.83 5.71 5.79
N GLN A 14 3.52 7.00 5.83
CA GLN A 14 3.05 7.68 7.04
C GLN A 14 1.75 7.09 7.58
N LEU A 15 0.79 6.78 6.70
CA LEU A 15 -0.47 6.15 7.08
C LEU A 15 -0.24 4.76 7.69
N ARG A 16 0.67 3.96 7.12
CA ARG A 16 1.07 2.66 7.68
C ARG A 16 1.64 2.81 9.08
N ASN A 17 2.54 3.76 9.27
CA ASN A 17 3.13 4.03 10.59
C ASN A 17 2.06 4.43 11.60
N ARG A 18 1.10 5.26 11.21
CA ARG A 18 0.01 5.67 12.10
C ARG A 18 -0.90 4.50 12.50
N LEU A 19 -1.24 3.63 11.55
CA LEU A 19 -2.00 2.41 11.84
C LEU A 19 -1.21 1.45 12.72
N ASN A 20 0.11 1.31 12.55
CA ASN A 20 0.94 0.48 13.43
C ASN A 20 0.90 0.99 14.88
N VAL A 21 1.05 2.30 15.09
CA VAL A 21 0.95 2.91 16.43
C VAL A 21 -0.43 2.67 17.05
N MET A 22 -1.52 2.83 16.28
CA MET A 22 -2.86 2.50 16.75
C MET A 22 -3.00 1.02 17.11
N GLY A 23 -2.41 0.12 16.32
CA GLY A 23 -2.38 -1.31 16.59
C GLY A 23 -1.70 -1.65 17.93
N PHE A 24 -0.56 -1.01 18.22
CA PHE A 24 0.11 -1.17 19.51
C PHE A 24 -0.75 -0.68 20.68
N ALA A 25 -1.43 0.46 20.54
CA ALA A 25 -2.34 0.97 21.56
C ALA A 25 -3.54 0.02 21.78
N LEU A 26 -4.15 -0.48 20.70
CA LEU A 26 -5.24 -1.45 20.78
C LEU A 26 -4.80 -2.78 21.41
N TYR A 27 -3.58 -3.23 21.13
CA TYR A 27 -3.00 -4.42 21.74
C TYR A 27 -2.73 -4.24 23.24
N ALA A 28 -2.25 -3.06 23.66
CA ALA A 28 -2.09 -2.75 25.08
C ALA A 28 -3.44 -2.82 25.82
N LEU A 29 -4.53 -2.45 25.16
CA LEU A 29 -5.91 -2.49 25.67
C LEU A 29 -6.67 -3.79 25.35
N ARG A 30 -5.97 -4.87 24.97
CA ARG A 30 -6.61 -6.13 24.52
C ARG A 30 -7.54 -6.80 25.55
N SER A 31 -7.37 -6.50 26.83
CA SER A 31 -8.24 -7.02 27.90
C SER A 31 -9.61 -6.36 27.93
N ASP A 32 -9.78 -5.20 27.28
CA ASP A 32 -11.08 -4.53 27.16
C ASP A 32 -11.90 -5.19 26.04
N SER A 33 -12.91 -5.94 26.45
CA SER A 33 -13.89 -6.63 25.59
C SER A 33 -15.19 -5.84 25.41
N SER A 34 -15.19 -4.54 25.71
CA SER A 34 -16.35 -3.69 25.44
C SER A 34 -16.62 -3.64 23.93
N LYS A 35 -17.91 -3.62 23.57
CA LYS A 35 -18.37 -3.52 22.17
C LYS A 35 -17.71 -2.37 21.37
N PRO A 36 -17.49 -1.17 21.95
CA PRO A 36 -16.71 -0.12 21.28
C PRO A 36 -15.27 -0.54 20.97
N MET A 37 -14.58 -1.24 21.87
CA MET A 37 -13.21 -1.70 21.62
C MET A 37 -13.12 -2.78 20.56
N GLU A 38 -14.10 -3.70 20.51
CA GLU A 38 -14.20 -4.66 19.42
C GLU A 38 -14.40 -3.96 18.07
N THR A 39 -15.25 -2.94 18.03
CA THR A 39 -15.49 -2.12 16.84
C THR A 39 -14.20 -1.43 16.39
N LEU A 40 -13.45 -0.81 17.31
CA LEU A 40 -12.18 -0.17 16.98
C LEU A 40 -11.13 -1.16 16.46
N ARG A 41 -11.03 -2.36 17.05
CA ARG A 41 -10.13 -3.41 16.57
C ARG A 41 -10.50 -3.86 15.16
N SER A 42 -11.78 -4.09 14.89
CA SER A 42 -12.27 -4.47 13.55
C SER A 42 -12.02 -3.38 12.51
N ALA A 43 -12.27 -2.11 12.87
CA ALA A 43 -12.00 -0.98 11.99
C ALA A 43 -10.50 -0.83 11.68
N HIS A 44 -9.63 -1.00 12.68
CA HIS A 44 -8.17 -0.98 12.49
C HIS A 44 -7.67 -2.11 11.58
N GLN A 45 -8.17 -3.33 11.76
CA GLN A 45 -7.87 -4.48 10.90
C GLN A 45 -8.30 -4.21 9.45
N SER A 46 -9.51 -3.69 9.27
CA SER A 46 -10.04 -3.35 7.94
C SER A 46 -9.23 -2.25 7.26
N ALA A 47 -8.89 -1.18 7.99
CA ALA A 47 -8.05 -0.09 7.47
C ALA A 47 -6.65 -0.59 7.06
N THR A 48 -6.06 -1.48 7.86
CA THR A 48 -4.75 -2.10 7.55
C THR A 48 -4.84 -2.96 6.29
N ALA A 49 -5.90 -3.75 6.13
CA ALA A 49 -6.13 -4.56 4.94
C ALA A 49 -6.28 -3.70 3.67
N LEU A 50 -7.08 -2.63 3.73
CA LEU A 50 -7.24 -1.68 2.63
C LEU A 50 -5.91 -1.01 2.25
N LEU A 51 -5.10 -0.62 3.24
CA LEU A 51 -3.79 -0.03 3.00
C LEU A 51 -2.83 -1.01 2.30
N ASN A 52 -2.87 -2.29 2.67
CA ASN A 52 -2.07 -3.32 2.02
C ASN A 52 -2.49 -3.53 0.55
N GLN A 53 -3.81 -3.54 0.28
CA GLN A 53 -4.32 -3.61 -1.09
C GLN A 53 -3.86 -2.39 -1.91
N LEU A 54 -3.89 -1.20 -1.33
CA LEU A 54 -3.44 0.03 -1.99
C LEU A 54 -1.94 0.00 -2.31
N GLY A 55 -1.13 -0.49 -1.39
CA GLY A 55 0.31 -0.67 -1.62
C GLY A 55 0.66 -1.78 -2.62
N GLU A 56 -0.21 -2.78 -2.79
CA GLU A 56 -0.05 -3.78 -3.87
C GLU A 56 -0.38 -3.16 -5.23
N GLN A 57 -1.47 -2.39 -5.33
CA GLN A 57 -1.85 -1.69 -6.55
C GLN A 57 -0.74 -0.72 -7.03
N GLU A 58 -0.08 -0.02 -6.13
CA GLU A 58 1.08 0.82 -6.48
C GLU A 58 2.24 0.02 -7.06
N ARG A 59 2.65 -1.05 -6.39
CA ARG A 59 3.75 -1.91 -6.86
C ARG A 59 3.41 -2.58 -8.20
N ALA A 60 2.15 -2.93 -8.42
CA ALA A 60 1.69 -3.45 -9.70
C ALA A 60 1.74 -2.38 -10.81
N ALA A 61 1.39 -1.13 -10.50
CA ALA A 61 1.47 -0.02 -11.43
C ALA A 61 2.93 0.33 -11.80
N GLU A 62 3.84 0.33 -10.82
CA GLU A 62 5.28 0.52 -11.05
C GLU A 62 5.83 -0.57 -11.99
N ARG A 63 5.53 -1.86 -11.72
CA ARG A 63 5.99 -2.98 -12.57
C ARG A 63 5.40 -2.97 -13.99
N GLY A 64 4.19 -2.44 -14.18
CA GLY A 64 3.55 -2.31 -15.49
C GLY A 64 4.21 -1.25 -16.39
N GLN A 65 4.93 -0.30 -15.80
CA GLN A 65 5.70 0.72 -16.51
C GLN A 65 7.10 0.25 -16.90
N ASP A 66 7.64 -0.76 -16.20
CA ASP A 66 8.95 -1.38 -16.46
C ASP A 66 8.88 -2.56 -17.45
N ALA A 67 7.72 -2.88 -18.03
CA ALA A 67 7.63 -3.90 -19.07
C ALA A 67 8.35 -3.41 -20.35
N PRO A 68 9.34 -4.15 -20.89
CA PRO A 68 10.28 -3.62 -21.86
C PRO A 68 9.59 -3.38 -23.21
N THR A 69 9.55 -2.11 -23.60
CA THR A 69 9.49 -1.68 -25.01
C THR A 69 10.85 -1.98 -25.66
N ASP A 70 11.27 -3.24 -25.63
CA ASP A 70 12.51 -3.71 -26.27
C ASP A 70 12.28 -5.06 -26.97
N ALA A 71 11.18 -5.13 -27.73
CA ALA A 71 10.90 -6.25 -28.63
C ALA A 71 10.45 -5.78 -30.02
N ALA A 72 10.79 -4.54 -30.40
CA ALA A 72 10.39 -3.96 -31.68
C ALA A 72 11.51 -3.13 -32.32
N SER A 73 12.73 -3.66 -32.44
CA SER A 73 13.78 -3.10 -33.31
C SER A 73 14.94 -4.08 -33.52
N ARG A 74 14.65 -5.24 -34.14
CA ARG A 74 15.56 -6.22 -34.77
C ARG A 74 14.64 -7.39 -35.13
N ASP A 75 14.13 -7.56 -36.34
CA ASP A 75 14.90 -7.77 -37.55
C ASP A 75 14.08 -7.32 -38.78
N THR A 76 14.63 -6.36 -39.51
CA THR A 76 14.22 -6.08 -40.90
C THR A 76 15.48 -5.78 -41.70
N VAL A 77 16.37 -6.77 -41.83
CA VAL A 77 17.42 -6.75 -42.86
C VAL A 77 17.73 -8.20 -43.26
N GLY A 78 17.54 -8.52 -44.55
CA GLY A 78 17.95 -9.81 -45.11
C GLY A 78 17.34 -10.06 -46.48
N ASN A 79 17.76 -9.25 -47.46
CA ASN A 79 17.51 -9.39 -48.89
C ASN A 79 18.24 -10.60 -49.48
#